data_AF-A0A7X7H8U5-F1
#
_entry.id   AF-A0A7X7H8U5-F1
#
_cell.length_a   1.000
_cell.length_b   1.000
_cell.length_c   1.000
_cell.angle_alpha   90.00
_cell.angle_beta   90.00
_cell.angle_gamma   90.00
#
_symmetry.space_group_name_H-M   'P 1'
#
loop_
_entity.id
_entity.type
_entity.pdbx_description
1 polymer ?
#
loop_
_entity_poly.entity_id
_entity_poly.type
_entity_poly.pdbx_seq_one_letter_code
_entity_poly.pdbx_strand_id
1 'polypeptide(L)' 'MRMAIGVILIIGALILAYLGITGLQESTSAVNFLGIELRAEDSGAKQVAIIELIGAIVAFMGGIYLLSSKKR' A
#
# COMPACT_ATOMS: atom_id res chain seq x y z
N MET A 1 -13.09 21.70 -6.38
CA MET A 1 -12.29 20.71 -7.13
C MET A 1 -11.06 20.20 -6.36
N ARG A 2 -10.11 21.03 -5.91
CA ARG A 2 -8.88 20.58 -5.19
C ARG A 2 -9.13 19.71 -3.94
N MET A 3 -10.21 20.01 -3.22
CA MET A 3 -10.60 19.27 -2.01
C MET A 3 -11.08 17.85 -2.32
N ALA A 4 -11.82 17.66 -3.41
CA ALA A 4 -12.25 16.33 -3.86
C ALA A 4 -11.05 15.48 -4.30
N ILE A 5 -10.09 16.09 -5.01
CA ILE A 5 -8.86 15.42 -5.46
C ILE A 5 -8.03 14.95 -4.26
N GLY A 6 -7.90 15.78 -3.21
CA GLY A 6 -7.18 15.41 -1.99
C GLY A 6 -7.83 14.25 -1.25
N VAL A 7 -9.16 14.23 -1.15
CA VAL A 7 -9.90 13.11 -0.53
C VAL A 7 -9.74 11.82 -1.35
N ILE A 8 -9.84 11.88 -2.68
CA ILE A 8 -9.64 10.73 -3.56
C ILE A 8 -8.22 10.17 -3.42
N LEU A 9 -7.20 11.03 -3.34
CA LEU A 9 -5.80 10.63 -3.11
C LEU A 9 -5.63 9.89 -1.78
N ILE A 10 -6.26 10.38 -0.71
CA ILE A 10 -6.20 9.72 0.60
C ILE A 10 -6.88 8.36 0.57
N ILE A 11 -8.06 8.25 -0.04
CA ILE A 11 -8.78 6.98 -0.17
C ILE A 11 -7.97 5.98 -1.01
N GLY A 12 -7.43 6.42 -2.15
CA GLY A 12 -6.58 5.58 -2.98
C GLY A 12 -5.32 5.10 -2.26
N ALA A 13 -4.71 5.97 -1.43
CA ALA A 13 -3.57 5.60 -0.60
C ALA A 13 -3.90 4.54 0.45
N LEU A 14 -5.08 4.61 1.08
CA LEU A 14 -5.51 3.59 2.04
C LEU A 14 -5.72 2.22 1.37
N ILE A 15 -6.26 2.20 0.15
CA ILE A 15 -6.44 0.97 -0.63
C ILE A 15 -5.07 0.38 -1.00
N LEU A 16 -4.15 1.20 -1.54
CA LEU A 16 -2.79 0.76 -1.87
C LEU A 16 -2.03 0.27 -0.64
N ALA A 17 -2.18 0.94 0.50
CA ALA A 17 -1.56 0.52 1.75
C ALA A 17 -2.11 -0.84 2.23
N TYR A 18 -3.43 -1.05 2.14
CA TYR A 18 -4.04 -2.33 2.46
C TYR A 18 -3.49 -3.45 1.56
N LEU A 19 -3.52 -3.24 0.24
CA LEU A 19 -3.01 -4.19 -0.76
C LEU A 19 -1.53 -4.51 -0.55
N GLY A 20 -0.69 -3.49 -0.36
CA GLY A 20 0.73 -3.67 -0.10
C GLY A 20 1.02 -4.41 1.20
N ILE A 21 0.27 -4.15 2.29
CA ILE A 21 0.43 -4.89 3.55
C ILE A 21 -0.02 -6.34 3.39
N THR A 22 -1.17 -6.60 2.75
CA THR A 22 -1.64 -7.97 2.51
C THR A 22 -0.70 -8.74 1.58
N GLY A 23 -0.20 -8.12 0.51
CA GLY A 23 0.75 -8.73 -0.41
C GLY A 23 2.10 -9.01 0.26
N LEU A 24 2.57 -8.12 1.15
CA LEU A 24 3.75 -8.36 1.98
C LEU A 24 3.51 -9.52 2.96
N GLN A 25 2.33 -9.59 3.58
CA GLN A 25 1.97 -10.66 4.50
C GLN A 25 1.86 -12.00 3.78
N GLU A 26 1.22 -12.08 2.62
CA GLU A 26 1.18 -13.30 1.81
C GLU A 26 2.57 -13.74 1.35
N SER A 27 3.40 -12.79 0.90
CA SER A 27 4.78 -13.08 0.47
C SER A 27 5.72 -13.47 1.63
N THR A 28 5.37 -13.10 2.86
CA THR A 28 6.13 -13.43 4.10
C THR A 28 5.58 -14.66 4.80
N SER A 29 4.28 -14.93 4.65
CA SER A 29 3.62 -16.06 5.29
C SER A 29 4.04 -17.33 4.57
N ALA A 30 5.18 -17.89 4.97
CA ALA A 30 5.42 -19.32 4.89
C ALA A 30 4.31 -20.01 5.72
N VAL A 31 3.16 -20.28 5.09
CA VAL A 31 2.05 -20.91 5.78
C VAL A 31 2.45 -22.36 6.03
N ASN A 32 2.76 -22.66 7.30
CA ASN A 32 3.22 -23.96 7.76
C ASN A 32 2.03 -24.93 7.81
N PHE A 33 1.51 -25.32 6.64
CA PHE A 33 0.48 -26.35 6.51
C PHE A 33 1.15 -27.72 6.66
N LEU A 34 0.90 -28.39 7.79
CA LEU A 34 1.35 -29.76 8.06
C LEU A 34 2.88 -29.99 7.92
N GLY A 35 3.72 -28.98 8.20
CA GLY A 35 5.18 -29.14 8.14
C GLY A 35 5.76 -29.13 6.72
N ILE A 36 4.96 -28.79 5.70
CA ILE A 36 5.44 -28.46 4.37
C ILE A 36 5.65 -26.95 4.34
N GLU A 37 6.90 -26.51 4.38
CA GLU A 37 7.29 -25.11 4.19
C GLU A 37 7.03 -24.77 2.72
N LEU A 38 5.79 -24.39 2.38
CA LEU A 38 5.44 -23.84 1.07
C LEU A 38 6.06 -22.45 0.96
N ARG A 39 7.38 -22.40 0.75
CA ARG A 39 8.13 -21.21 0.40
C ARG A 39 7.80 -20.84 -1.05
N ALA A 40 6.61 -20.30 -1.26
CA ALA A 40 6.36 -19.44 -2.41
C ALA A 40 7.02 -18.08 -2.12
N GLU A 41 8.35 -18.07 -2.00
CA GLU A 41 9.14 -16.83 -1.93
C GLU A 41 9.13 -16.22 -3.34
N ASP A 42 7.98 -15.70 -3.75
CA ASP A 42 7.87 -14.95 -5.00
C ASP A 42 8.45 -13.56 -4.75
N SER A 43 9.75 -13.44 -4.99
CA SER A 43 10.49 -12.17 -4.87
C SER A 43 9.84 -11.03 -5.68
N GLY A 44 9.10 -11.37 -6.74
CA GLY A 44 8.34 -10.40 -7.53
C GLY A 44 7.16 -9.82 -6.75
N ALA A 45 6.36 -10.67 -6.10
CA ALA A 45 5.21 -10.24 -5.29
C ALA A 45 5.63 -9.35 -4.12
N LYS A 46 6.74 -9.70 -3.44
CA LYS A 46 7.32 -8.88 -2.37
C LYS A 46 7.77 -7.52 -2.88
N GLN A 47 8.40 -7.46 -4.05
CA GLN A 47 8.87 -6.21 -4.65
C GLN A 47 7.71 -5.30 -5.07
N VAL A 48 6.67 -5.87 -5.68
CA VAL A 48 5.45 -5.14 -6.05
C VAL A 48 4.78 -4.56 -4.81
N ALA A 49 4.61 -5.36 -3.75
CA ALA A 49 3.98 -4.92 -2.52
C ALA A 49 4.76 -3.77 -1.82
N ILE A 50 6.09 -3.77 -1.88
CA ILE A 50 6.93 -2.66 -1.40
C ILE A 50 6.69 -1.39 -2.24
N ILE A 51 6.61 -1.51 -3.57
CA ILE A 51 6.35 -0.38 -4.47
C ILE A 51 4.96 0.22 -4.20
N GLU A 52 3.95 -0.63 -4.01
CA GLU A 52 2.59 -0.21 -3.65
C GLU A 52 2.56 0.52 -2.31
N LEU A 53 3.29 0.03 -1.31
CA LEU A 53 3.39 0.67 0.01
C LEU A 53 4.06 2.05 -0.07
N ILE A 54 5.16 2.18 -0.83
CA ILE A 54 5.84 3.46 -1.05
C ILE A 54 4.90 4.42 -1.79
N GLY A 55 4.22 3.94 -2.84
CA GLY A 55 3.23 4.71 -3.60
C GLY A 55 2.09 5.21 -2.71
N ALA A 56 1.60 4.37 -1.79
CA ALA A 56 0.59 4.74 -0.82
C ALA A 56 1.04 5.89 0.09
N ILE A 57 2.27 5.83 0.62
CA ILE A 57 2.81 6.90 1.49
C ILE A 57 2.90 8.23 0.73
N VAL A 58 3.41 8.21 -0.50
CA VAL A 58 3.54 9.41 -1.36
C VAL A 58 2.17 9.98 -1.70
N ALA A 59 1.21 9.13 -2.10
CA ALA A 59 -0.15 9.55 -2.42
C ALA A 59 -0.87 10.14 -1.20
N PHE A 60 -0.68 9.55 -0.01
CA PHE A 60 -1.26 10.04 1.23
C PHE A 60 -0.72 11.42 1.62
N MET A 61 0.62 11.59 1.59
CA MET A 61 1.25 12.89 1.85
C MET A 61 0.81 13.95 0.84
N GLY A 62 0.75 13.59 -0.45
CA GLY A 62 0.25 14.47 -1.50
C GLY A 62 -1.21 14.88 -1.30
N GLY A 63 -2.06 13.92 -0.90
CA GLY A 63 -3.46 14.16 -0.56
C GLY A 63 -3.64 15.11 0.62
N ILE A 64 -2.90 14.90 1.72
CA ILE A 64 -2.91 15.79 2.89
C ILE A 64 -2.41 17.18 2.54
N TYR A 65 -1.28 17.29 1.81
CA TYR A 65 -0.72 18.57 1.42
C TYR A 65 -1.71 19.37 0.56
N LEU A 66 -2.35 18.72 -0.42
CA LEU A 66 -3.35 19.35 -1.27
C LEU A 66 -4.58 19.82 -0.47
N LEU A 67 -5.00 19.07 0.55
CA LEU A 67 -6.10 19.44 1.44
C LEU A 67 -5.73 20.64 2.33
N SER A 68 -4.51 20.64 2.88
CA SER A 68 -3.98 21.67 3.78
C SER A 68 -3.71 23.00 3.05
N SER A 69 -3.25 22.92 1.80
CA SER A 69 -2.95 24.09 0.96
C SER A 69 -4.19 24.92 0.60
N LYS A 70 -5.40 24.39 0.78
CA LYS A 70 -6.65 25.17 0.60
C LYS A 70 -6.90 26.20 1.72
N LYS A 71 -6.27 26.03 2.90
CA LYS A 71 -6.51 26.90 4.07
C LYS A 71 -5.54 28.10 4.12
N ARG A 72 -4.49 28.13 3.29
CA ARG A 72 -3.59 29.27 3.12
C ARG A 72 -4.01 30.15 1.96
#